data_AF-A0A382X9G7-F1
#
_entry.id   AF-A0A382X9G7-F1
#
_cell.length_a   1.000
_cell.length_b   1.000
_cell.length_c   1.000
_cell.angle_alpha   90.00
_cell.angle_beta   90.00
_cell.angle_gamma   90.00
#
_symmetry.space_group_name_H-M   'P 1'
#
loop_
_entity.id
_entity.type
_entity.pdbx_description
1 polymer ?
#
loop_
_entity_poly.entity_id
_entity_poly.type
_entity_poly.pdbx_seq_one_letter_code
_entity_poly.pdbx_strand_id
1 'polypeptide(L)'
;MSALGVPASALAQSPNAFGQPTHDVPTPAANIAAVPGTRAQGWQAQGRSEVLARHGMVATSDPLAAQAGLEVMQQGGNAMDAAVAAAAVLDVTSQNDTGIGGDLFALVWVAEEQKLYALNSAGWAPSGWTP
;
A
#
# COMPACT_ATOMS: atom_id res chain seq x y z
N MET A 1 -20.81 -22.56 29.09
CA MET A 1 -20.11 -22.19 27.83
C MET A 1 -20.50 -20.77 27.51
N SER A 2 -19.75 -19.81 28.05
CA SER A 2 -20.02 -18.38 27.88
C SER A 2 -19.37 -17.92 26.58
N ALA A 3 -20.14 -17.23 25.73
CA ALA A 3 -19.65 -16.64 24.50
C ALA A 3 -18.53 -15.63 24.83
N LEU A 4 -17.36 -15.82 24.23
CA LEU A 4 -16.28 -14.82 24.21
C LEU A 4 -16.83 -13.57 23.53
N GLY A 5 -17.09 -12.53 24.32
CA GLY A 5 -17.48 -11.23 23.81
C GLY A 5 -16.37 -10.68 22.92
N VAL A 6 -16.71 -10.41 21.67
CA VAL A 6 -15.87 -9.63 20.76
C VAL A 6 -15.80 -8.21 21.33
N PRO A 7 -14.63 -7.69 21.74
CA PRO A 7 -14.53 -6.33 22.23
C PRO A 7 -14.87 -5.35 21.11
N ALA A 8 -15.50 -4.25 21.49
CA ALA A 8 -15.95 -3.18 20.61
C ALA A 8 -14.84 -2.76 19.62
N SER A 9 -15.24 -2.61 18.36
CA SER A 9 -14.50 -2.09 17.21
C SER A 9 -13.23 -1.31 17.57
N ALA A 10 -12.08 -1.98 17.49
CA ALA A 10 -10.82 -1.32 17.25
C ALA A 10 -10.94 -0.61 15.91
N LEU A 11 -11.10 0.72 15.93
CA LEU A 11 -11.02 1.51 14.72
C LEU A 11 -9.65 1.21 14.10
N ALA A 12 -9.64 0.72 12.87
CA ALA A 12 -8.41 0.42 12.13
C ALA A 12 -7.54 1.68 11.92
N GLN A 13 -8.13 2.87 12.11
CA GLN A 13 -7.46 4.16 12.11
C GLN A 13 -7.64 4.88 13.45
N SER A 14 -6.53 5.41 13.99
CA SER A 14 -6.56 6.36 15.10
C SER A 14 -7.18 7.71 14.66
N PRO A 15 -7.79 8.49 15.58
CA PRO A 15 -8.36 9.81 15.27
C PRO A 15 -7.33 10.83 14.77
N ASN A 16 -6.07 10.61 15.11
CA ASN A 16 -4.88 11.35 14.71
C ASN A 16 -4.02 10.52 13.75
N ALA A 17 -3.29 11.19 12.84
CA ALA A 17 -2.37 10.52 11.93
C ALA A 17 -1.39 9.62 12.71
N PHE A 18 -1.11 8.44 12.15
CA PHE A 18 -0.29 7.38 12.76
C PHE A 18 0.95 7.97 13.47
N GLY A 19 0.97 7.91 14.80
CA GLY A 19 2.14 8.29 15.59
C GLY A 19 2.39 9.79 15.81
N GLN A 20 1.45 10.71 15.56
CA GLN A 20 1.53 12.08 16.10
C GLN A 20 0.92 12.16 17.52
N PRO A 21 1.75 12.30 18.58
CA PRO A 21 1.25 12.46 19.93
C PRO A 21 0.48 13.78 20.04
N THR A 22 -0.68 13.73 20.67
CA THR A 22 -1.40 14.93 21.11
C THR A 22 -1.48 14.92 22.63
N HIS A 23 -1.89 16.04 23.21
CA HIS A 23 -2.15 16.12 24.66
C HIS A 23 -3.12 15.02 25.11
N ASP A 24 -4.15 14.76 24.30
CA ASP A 24 -5.21 13.79 24.62
C ASP A 24 -4.86 12.36 24.21
N VAL A 25 -3.92 12.17 23.28
CA VAL A 25 -3.44 10.87 22.80
C VAL A 25 -1.89 10.87 22.77
N PRO A 26 -1.23 10.72 23.94
CA PRO A 26 0.23 10.82 24.05
C PRO A 26 0.97 9.62 23.42
N THR A 27 0.29 8.48 23.29
CA THR A 27 0.82 7.26 22.68
C THR A 27 -0.14 6.72 21.61
N PRO A 28 -0.24 7.37 20.43
CA PRO A 28 -1.17 6.95 19.37
C PRO A 28 -0.93 5.51 18.91
N ALA A 29 0.31 5.03 19.03
CA ALA A 29 0.70 3.69 18.65
C ALA A 29 0.38 2.61 19.70
N ALA A 30 -0.01 2.98 20.93
CA ALA A 30 -0.29 2.00 22.00
C ALA A 30 -1.47 1.08 21.69
N ASN A 31 -2.38 1.50 20.81
CA ASN A 31 -3.54 0.73 20.39
C ASN A 31 -3.28 -0.08 19.11
N ILE A 32 -2.08 0.00 18.52
CA ILE A 32 -1.72 -0.78 17.34
C ILE A 32 -1.25 -2.15 17.82
N ALA A 33 -2.14 -3.14 17.73
CA ALA A 33 -1.74 -4.53 17.85
C ALA A 33 -0.97 -4.92 16.59
N ALA A 34 0.34 -5.11 16.71
CA ALA A 34 1.12 -5.77 15.66
C ALA A 34 0.69 -7.25 15.59
N VAL A 35 0.10 -7.63 14.46
CA VAL A 35 -0.38 -8.97 14.15
C VAL A 35 0.61 -9.62 13.17
N PRO A 36 1.08 -10.85 13.42
CA PRO A 36 1.96 -11.53 12.48
C PRO A 36 1.39 -11.50 11.05
N GLY A 37 2.15 -10.97 10.09
CA GLY A 37 1.73 -10.92 8.69
C GLY A 37 1.42 -12.32 8.20
N THR A 38 0.21 -12.53 7.69
CA THR A 38 -0.23 -13.83 7.19
C THR A 38 0.44 -14.13 5.84
N ARG A 39 0.88 -15.38 5.68
CA ARG A 39 1.32 -15.88 4.37
C ARG A 39 0.15 -16.55 3.68
N ALA A 40 -0.04 -16.24 2.39
CA ALA A 40 -1.05 -16.92 1.57
C ALA A 40 -0.70 -18.40 1.34
N GLN A 41 0.59 -18.76 1.30
CA GLN A 41 1.09 -20.12 1.03
C GLN A 41 2.43 -20.38 1.76
N GLY A 42 2.79 -21.67 1.95
CA GLY A 42 4.05 -22.10 2.58
C GLY A 42 3.94 -22.34 4.09
N TRP A 43 5.02 -22.10 4.84
CA TRP A 43 5.05 -22.32 6.29
C TRP A 43 4.23 -21.25 7.03
N GLN A 44 2.94 -21.53 7.24
CA GLN A 44 1.97 -20.60 7.83
C GLN A 44 2.29 -20.16 9.27
N ALA A 45 3.11 -20.92 10.01
CA ALA A 45 3.59 -20.54 11.34
C ALA A 45 4.67 -19.45 11.31
N GLN A 46 5.28 -19.17 10.14
CA GLN A 46 6.33 -18.17 10.00
C GLN A 46 5.73 -16.83 9.54
N GLY A 47 5.33 -15.99 10.50
CA GLY A 47 4.93 -14.60 10.23
C GLY A 47 6.13 -13.70 9.97
N ARG A 48 5.93 -12.62 9.20
CA ARG A 48 6.85 -11.46 9.22
C ARG A 48 6.19 -10.37 10.06
N SER A 49 6.99 -9.65 10.86
CA SER A 49 6.50 -8.44 11.53
C SER A 49 6.07 -7.42 10.48
N GLU A 50 5.00 -6.68 10.76
CA GLU A 50 4.59 -5.59 9.90
C GLU A 50 5.65 -4.49 9.89
N VAL A 51 5.81 -3.88 8.72
CA VAL A 51 6.61 -2.66 8.61
C VAL A 51 5.73 -1.51 9.07
N LEU A 52 6.25 -0.66 9.95
CA LEU A 52 5.57 0.54 10.43
C LEU A 52 6.35 1.77 9.98
N ALA A 53 5.64 2.79 9.48
CA ALA A 53 6.23 4.06 9.06
C ALA A 53 5.31 5.24 9.42
N ARG A 54 5.91 6.39 9.74
CA ARG A 54 5.17 7.59 10.17
C ARG A 54 4.79 8.53 9.02
N HIS A 55 5.63 8.63 8.00
CA HIS A 55 5.51 9.64 6.95
C HIS A 55 5.04 9.07 5.61
N GLY A 56 5.23 7.78 5.39
CA GLY A 56 4.84 7.11 4.15
C GLY A 56 5.48 5.73 4.04
N MET A 57 4.96 4.94 3.11
CA MET A 57 5.40 3.57 2.85
C MET A 57 5.24 3.29 1.35
N VAL A 58 6.19 2.54 0.80
CA VAL A 58 6.11 1.97 -0.56
C VAL A 58 6.29 0.46 -0.43
N ALA A 59 5.41 -0.30 -1.06
CA ALA A 59 5.43 -1.75 -1.05
C ALA A 59 5.28 -2.29 -2.48
N THR A 60 6.22 -3.13 -2.90
CA THR A 60 6.32 -3.71 -4.24
C THR A 60 6.82 -5.17 -4.14
N SER A 61 6.75 -5.92 -5.22
CA SER A 61 7.35 -7.26 -5.33
C SER A 61 8.89 -7.23 -5.36
N ASP A 62 9.47 -6.13 -5.83
CA ASP A 62 10.91 -5.93 -5.97
C ASP A 62 11.45 -4.86 -5.00
N PRO A 63 12.50 -5.14 -4.20
CA PRO A 63 13.03 -4.20 -3.22
C PRO A 63 13.67 -2.95 -3.84
N LEU A 64 14.23 -3.02 -5.05
CA LEU A 64 14.79 -1.85 -5.76
C LEU A 64 13.67 -0.90 -6.18
N ALA A 65 12.52 -1.43 -6.62
CA ALA A 65 11.35 -0.62 -6.94
C ALA A 65 10.77 0.08 -5.70
N ALA A 66 10.69 -0.63 -4.56
CA ALA A 66 10.27 -0.03 -3.29
C ALA A 66 11.22 1.10 -2.88
N GLN A 67 12.53 0.88 -3.02
CA GLN A 67 13.55 1.86 -2.69
C GLN A 67 13.48 3.10 -3.56
N ALA A 68 13.26 2.95 -4.88
CA ALA A 68 13.12 4.08 -5.80
C ALA A 68 11.88 4.93 -5.48
N GLY A 69 10.72 4.30 -5.24
CA GLY A 69 9.53 5.02 -4.82
C GLY A 69 9.72 5.74 -3.47
N LEU A 70 10.41 5.10 -2.52
CA LEU A 70 10.71 5.70 -1.22
C LEU A 70 11.67 6.90 -1.37
N GLU A 71 12.66 6.83 -2.25
CA GLU A 71 13.59 7.93 -2.52
C GLU A 71 12.84 9.15 -3.08
N VAL A 72 11.92 8.95 -4.03
CA VAL A 72 11.08 10.05 -4.56
C VAL A 72 10.21 10.67 -3.47
N MET A 73 9.64 9.85 -2.59
CA MET A 73 8.86 10.35 -1.45
C MET A 73 9.72 11.15 -0.46
N GLN A 74 10.96 10.70 -0.20
CA GLN A 74 11.93 11.42 0.64
C GLN A 74 12.37 12.75 0.03
N GLN A 75 12.38 12.87 -1.30
CA GLN A 75 12.66 14.10 -2.03
C GLN A 75 11.46 15.07 -2.07
N GLY A 76 10.34 14.73 -1.42
CA GLY A 76 9.14 15.56 -1.34
C GLY A 76 8.07 15.24 -2.37
N GLY A 77 8.22 14.17 -3.15
CA GLY A 77 7.18 13.65 -4.04
C GLY A 77 5.98 13.09 -3.27
N ASN A 78 4.82 13.07 -3.92
CA ASN A 78 3.60 12.50 -3.34
C ASN A 78 3.51 10.97 -3.60
N ALA A 79 2.42 10.34 -3.16
CA ALA A 79 2.21 8.90 -3.34
C ALA A 79 2.12 8.47 -4.81
N MET A 80 1.63 9.34 -5.70
CA MET A 80 1.54 9.08 -7.15
C MET A 80 2.93 9.14 -7.79
N ASP A 81 3.75 10.13 -7.44
CA ASP A 81 5.12 10.26 -7.93
C ASP A 81 5.95 9.02 -7.53
N ALA A 82 5.81 8.60 -6.27
CA ALA A 82 6.44 7.37 -5.75
C ALA A 82 5.97 6.11 -6.50
N ALA A 83 4.68 6.01 -6.83
CA ALA A 83 4.13 4.89 -7.59
C ALA A 83 4.67 4.85 -9.04
N VAL A 84 4.76 6.01 -9.71
CA VAL A 84 5.34 6.10 -11.07
C VAL A 84 6.82 5.71 -11.06
N ALA A 85 7.59 6.17 -10.08
CA ALA A 85 9.00 5.81 -9.95
C ALA A 85 9.18 4.30 -9.68
N ALA A 86 8.36 3.72 -8.80
CA ALA A 86 8.38 2.28 -8.54
C ALA A 86 8.01 1.48 -9.80
N ALA A 87 6.98 1.88 -10.53
CA ALA A 87 6.57 1.24 -11.78
C ALA A 87 7.69 1.27 -12.84
N ALA A 88 8.36 2.41 -13.01
CA ALA A 88 9.45 2.54 -13.96
C ALA A 88 10.63 1.61 -13.65
N VAL A 89 10.90 1.33 -12.37
CA VAL A 89 11.89 0.32 -11.98
C VAL A 89 11.38 -1.09 -12.22
N LEU A 90 10.12 -1.39 -11.91
CA LEU A 90 9.51 -2.70 -12.17
C LEU A 90 9.52 -3.06 -13.67
N ASP A 91 9.36 -2.08 -14.55
CA ASP A 91 9.49 -2.28 -16.01
C ASP A 91 10.88 -2.83 -16.42
N VAL A 92 11.88 -2.72 -15.54
CA VAL A 92 13.26 -3.20 -15.74
C VAL A 92 13.62 -4.37 -14.83
N THR A 93 13.01 -4.50 -13.66
CA THR A 93 13.37 -5.57 -12.70
C THR A 93 12.37 -6.71 -12.65
N SER A 94 11.16 -6.53 -13.18
CA SER A 94 10.04 -7.49 -13.11
C SER A 94 9.23 -7.53 -14.42
N GLN A 95 9.93 -7.62 -15.55
CA GLN A 95 9.35 -7.48 -16.91
C GLN A 95 8.29 -8.53 -17.25
N ASN A 96 8.32 -9.68 -16.58
CA ASN A 96 7.36 -10.75 -16.78
C ASN A 96 6.02 -10.49 -16.07
N ASP A 97 5.96 -9.49 -15.16
CA ASP A 97 4.79 -9.18 -14.35
C ASP A 97 4.10 -7.89 -14.80
N THR A 98 4.88 -6.82 -15.03
CA THR A 98 4.37 -5.50 -15.45
C THR A 98 5.35 -4.80 -16.39
N GLY A 99 4.86 -3.82 -17.15
CA GLY A 99 5.60 -3.18 -18.23
C GLY A 99 4.85 -2.00 -18.88
N ILE A 100 5.58 -1.07 -19.47
CA ILE A 100 5.03 0.07 -20.26
C ILE A 100 4.06 -0.34 -21.39
N GLY A 101 4.17 -1.57 -21.89
CA GLY A 101 3.33 -2.09 -22.97
C GLY A 101 2.08 -2.84 -22.48
N GLY A 102 1.87 -2.90 -21.17
CA GLY A 102 0.75 -3.60 -20.54
C GLY A 102 -0.41 -2.67 -20.18
N ASP A 103 -1.19 -3.12 -19.20
CA ASP A 103 -2.36 -2.42 -18.68
C ASP A 103 -2.08 -1.83 -17.30
N LEU A 104 -2.84 -0.80 -16.92
CA LEU A 104 -2.80 -0.24 -15.57
C LEU A 104 -4.21 -0.08 -14.98
N PHE A 105 -4.36 -0.57 -13.75
CA PHE A 105 -5.53 -0.32 -12.92
C PHE A 105 -5.06 0.32 -11.62
N ALA A 106 -5.57 1.52 -11.32
CA ALA A 106 -5.16 2.25 -10.12
C ALA A 106 -6.36 2.74 -9.32
N LEU A 107 -6.25 2.65 -8.00
CA LEU A 107 -7.14 3.28 -7.04
C LEU A 107 -6.37 4.39 -6.33
N VAL A 108 -6.90 5.59 -6.43
CA VAL A 108 -6.22 6.81 -5.99
C VAL A 108 -7.13 7.56 -5.03
N TRP A 109 -6.75 7.61 -3.76
CA TRP A 109 -7.42 8.44 -2.77
C TRP A 109 -6.78 9.84 -2.75
N VAL A 110 -7.55 10.86 -3.10
CA VAL A 110 -7.12 12.26 -2.99
C VAL A 110 -7.64 12.82 -1.68
N ALA A 111 -6.75 12.97 -0.71
CA ALA A 111 -7.12 13.36 0.65
C ALA A 111 -7.72 14.77 0.74
N GLU A 112 -7.24 15.71 -0.07
CA GLU A 112 -7.78 17.08 -0.12
C GLU A 112 -9.26 17.10 -0.54
N GLU A 113 -9.63 16.21 -1.47
CA GLU A 113 -10.98 16.11 -2.00
C GLU A 113 -11.86 15.11 -1.24
N GLN A 114 -11.27 14.31 -0.34
CA GLN A 114 -11.92 13.16 0.31
C GLN A 114 -12.59 12.24 -0.70
N LYS A 115 -11.92 11.98 -1.82
CA LYS A 115 -12.50 11.26 -2.96
C LYS A 115 -11.61 10.15 -3.46
N LEU A 116 -12.24 9.01 -3.74
CA LEU A 116 -11.62 7.87 -4.39
C LEU A 116 -11.81 7.97 -5.91
N TYR A 117 -10.69 7.93 -6.61
CA TYR A 117 -10.61 7.81 -8.05
C TYR A 117 -10.22 6.39 -8.44
N ALA A 118 -10.82 5.89 -9.52
CA ALA A 118 -10.45 4.63 -10.14
C ALA A 118 -10.04 4.92 -11.58
N LEU A 119 -8.85 4.46 -11.95
CA LEU A 119 -8.33 4.56 -13.31
C LEU A 119 -8.28 3.15 -13.91
N ASN A 120 -9.01 2.97 -15.01
CA ASN A 120 -8.89 1.80 -15.87
C ASN A 120 -8.16 2.24 -17.14
N SER A 121 -6.92 1.77 -17.28
CA SER A 121 -6.07 1.96 -18.47
C SER A 121 -5.78 0.61 -19.13
N ALA A 122 -6.77 -0.29 -19.15
CA ALA A 122 -6.70 -1.47 -19.98
C ALA A 122 -6.75 -1.07 -21.46
N GLY A 123 -5.85 -1.64 -22.26
CA GLY A 123 -5.80 -1.43 -23.70
C GLY A 123 -7.06 -1.93 -24.41
N TRP A 124 -7.30 -1.41 -25.61
CA TRP A 124 -8.36 -1.89 -26.48
C TRP A 124 -7.88 -3.01 -27.39
N ALA A 125 -8.80 -3.91 -27.75
CA ALA A 125 -8.56 -4.84 -28.83
C ALA A 125 -8.22 -4.07 -30.12
N PRO A 126 -7.23 -4.54 -30.92
CA PRO A 126 -6.91 -3.88 -32.17
C PRO A 126 -8.10 -3.95 -33.13
N SER A 127 -8.24 -2.96 -34.01
CA SER A 127 -9.40 -2.84 -34.92
C SER A 127 -9.58 -4.01 -35.89
N GLY A 128 -8.54 -4.83 -36.09
CA GLY A 128 -8.57 -6.03 -36.93
C GLY A 128 -8.73 -7.34 -36.15
N TRP A 129 -9.00 -7.31 -34.85
CA TRP A 129 -9.15 -8.53 -34.06
C TRP A 129 -10.40 -9.32 -34.47
N THR A 130 -10.24 -10.63 -34.67
CA THR A 130 -11.33 -11.60 -34.89
C THR A 130 -11.19 -12.74 -33.88
N PRO A 131 -12.28 -13.21 -33.24
CA PRO A 131 -12.26 -14.30 -32.26
C PRO A 131 -11.70 -15.63 -32.76
#